data_AF-A0A343VRL3-F1
#
_entry.id   AF-A0A343VRL3-F1
#
_cell.length_a   1.000
_cell.length_b   1.000
_cell.length_c   1.000
_cell.angle_alpha   90.00
_cell.angle_beta   90.00
_cell.angle_gamma   90.00
#
_symmetry.space_group_name_H-M   'P 1'
#
loop_
_entity.id
_entity.type
_entity.pdbx_description
1 polymer ?
#
loop_
_entity_poly.entity_id
_entity_poly.type
_entity_poly.pdbx_seq_one_letter_code
_entity_poly.pdbx_strand_id
1 'polypeptide(L)'
;MVVRTRISTAADRDVLALAIARHLASHHGREWGRLPASVCADYMTDSVALIERGLTPIVEDHDPGPTPDISVEVEAVEFDQAMQWWVQYVYARHGGTGSPGADWAPSGDMELMDAEDWDAYMSIAVTVSEGARLLYERRFAQMHGLSMPAPGSVAPMRPAASAPPAADVRRHRIATAIAAVLAFRHGRGWMQCPSDVRAAYLSDAYSLIAAGLTCY
;
A
#
# COMPACT_ATOMS: atom_id res chain seq x y z
N MET A 1 -5.60 -21.73 9.17
CA MET A 1 -7.00 -21.25 9.20
C MET A 1 -7.14 -20.34 10.41
N VAL A 2 -6.88 -19.04 10.26
CA VAL A 2 -7.03 -18.07 11.35
C VAL A 2 -8.45 -17.53 11.28
N VAL A 3 -9.22 -17.79 12.32
CA VAL A 3 -10.56 -17.26 12.53
C VAL A 3 -10.42 -15.73 12.66
N ARG A 4 -10.71 -15.00 11.58
CA ARG A 4 -10.84 -13.53 11.60
C ARG A 4 -12.18 -13.19 12.24
N THR A 5 -12.21 -13.02 13.55
CA THR A 5 -13.42 -12.55 14.24
C THR A 5 -13.04 -11.73 15.47
N ARG A 6 -12.62 -10.49 15.23
CA ARG A 6 -12.88 -9.34 16.11
C ARG A 6 -12.63 -8.06 15.32
N ILE A 7 -13.66 -7.23 15.22
CA ILE A 7 -13.51 -5.80 14.91
C ILE A 7 -12.60 -5.24 16.01
N SER A 8 -11.49 -4.60 15.63
CA SER A 8 -10.54 -4.03 16.59
C SER A 8 -11.21 -2.92 17.40
N THR A 9 -10.92 -2.85 18.69
CA THR A 9 -11.36 -1.72 19.52
C THR A 9 -10.44 -0.51 19.28
N ALA A 10 -10.90 0.69 19.64
CA ALA A 10 -10.04 1.88 19.64
C ALA A 10 -8.78 1.69 20.51
N ALA A 11 -8.90 0.93 21.61
CA ALA A 11 -7.77 0.59 22.47
C ALA A 11 -6.74 -0.31 21.75
N ASP A 12 -7.19 -1.27 20.94
CA ASP A 12 -6.28 -2.11 20.15
C ASP A 12 -5.52 -1.27 19.11
N ARG A 13 -6.21 -0.29 18.49
CA ARG A 13 -5.62 0.67 17.56
C ARG A 13 -4.55 1.52 18.23
N ASP A 14 -4.82 2.10 19.39
CA ASP A 14 -3.86 2.94 20.12
C ASP A 14 -2.61 2.16 20.55
N VAL A 15 -2.81 0.91 21.00
CA VAL A 15 -1.71 0.01 21.39
C VAL A 15 -0.82 -0.32 20.19
N LEU A 16 -1.42 -0.64 19.04
CA LEU A 16 -0.67 -0.94 17.82
C LEU A 16 0.05 0.30 17.29
N ALA A 17 -0.62 1.45 17.26
CA ALA A 17 -0.02 2.71 16.84
C ALA A 17 1.20 3.04 17.70
N LEU A 18 1.09 2.90 19.03
CA LEU A 18 2.21 3.10 19.93
C LEU A 18 3.33 2.07 19.72
N ALA A 19 3.01 0.81 19.44
CA ALA A 19 4.00 -0.23 19.17
C ALA A 19 4.80 0.06 17.90
N ILE A 20 4.13 0.45 16.80
CA ILE A 20 4.77 0.86 15.55
C ILE A 20 5.66 2.09 15.77
N ALA A 21 5.13 3.13 16.43
CA ALA A 21 5.86 4.37 16.68
C ALA A 21 7.14 4.14 17.49
N ARG A 22 7.04 3.33 18.55
CA ARG A 22 8.19 2.93 19.38
C ARG A 22 9.20 2.09 18.61
N HIS A 23 8.72 1.20 17.76
CA HIS A 23 9.60 0.36 16.94
C HIS A 23 10.39 1.20 15.94
N LEU A 24 9.71 2.11 15.20
CA LEU A 24 10.36 3.04 14.29
C LEU A 24 11.37 3.94 15.00
N ALA A 25 11.03 4.48 16.17
CA ALA A 25 11.97 5.26 16.97
C ALA A 25 13.21 4.44 17.36
N SER A 26 13.01 3.21 17.85
CA SER A 26 14.11 2.33 18.26
C SER A 26 14.99 1.92 17.08
N HIS A 27 14.40 1.64 15.92
CA HIS A 27 15.12 1.31 14.69
C HIS A 27 16.02 2.46 14.23
N HIS A 28 15.58 3.70 14.45
CA HIS A 28 16.36 4.92 14.25
C HIS A 28 17.38 5.21 15.38
N GLY A 29 17.57 4.29 16.32
CA GLY A 29 18.48 4.46 17.46
C GLY A 29 18.00 5.46 18.51
N ARG A 30 16.69 5.75 18.55
CA ARG A 30 16.09 6.74 19.46
C ARG A 30 15.32 6.04 20.58
N GLU A 31 15.63 6.40 21.82
CA GLU A 31 14.92 5.89 22.99
C GLU A 31 13.62 6.67 23.22
N TRP A 32 12.47 5.98 23.09
CA TRP A 32 11.14 6.60 23.17
C TRP A 32 10.95 7.50 24.39
N GLY A 33 11.39 7.06 25.57
CA GLY A 33 11.23 7.82 26.82
C GLY A 33 12.07 9.11 26.90
N ARG A 34 13.00 9.32 25.96
CA ARG A 34 13.87 10.50 25.89
C ARG A 34 13.53 11.43 24.73
N LEU A 35 12.55 11.06 23.90
CA LEU A 35 12.16 11.87 22.75
C LEU A 35 11.31 13.08 23.19
N PRO A 36 11.48 14.25 22.54
CA PRO A 36 10.54 15.35 22.69
C PRO A 36 9.13 14.93 22.25
N ALA A 37 8.11 15.51 22.88
CA ALA A 37 6.72 15.18 22.59
C ALA A 37 6.35 15.38 21.10
N SER A 38 6.92 16.39 20.44
CA SER A 38 6.73 16.61 19.00
C SER A 38 7.25 15.45 18.15
N VAL A 39 8.42 14.91 18.49
CA VAL A 39 9.02 13.78 17.76
C VAL A 39 8.22 12.49 18.01
N CYS A 40 7.72 12.29 19.23
CA CYS A 40 6.80 11.19 19.51
C CYS A 40 5.51 11.31 18.68
N ALA A 41 4.95 12.52 18.57
CA ALA A 41 3.74 12.78 17.78
C ALA A 41 3.97 12.50 16.29
N ASP A 42 5.16 12.81 15.75
CA ASP A 42 5.51 12.50 14.36
C ASP A 42 5.47 10.98 14.10
N TYR A 43 6.12 10.16 14.95
CA TYR A 43 6.09 8.70 14.83
C TYR A 43 4.68 8.11 15.05
N MET A 44 3.88 8.72 15.93
CA MET A 44 2.48 8.32 16.10
C MET A 44 1.69 8.58 14.82
N THR A 45 1.94 9.70 14.15
CA THR A 45 1.29 10.04 12.87
C THR A 45 1.66 9.04 11.77
N ASP A 46 2.93 8.63 11.69
CA ASP A 46 3.38 7.55 10.79
C ASP A 46 2.60 6.26 11.04
N SER A 47 2.43 5.90 12.31
CA SER A 47 1.77 4.67 12.71
C SER A 47 0.29 4.67 12.37
N VAL A 48 -0.39 5.80 12.62
CA VAL A 48 -1.80 6.01 12.26
C VAL A 48 -1.98 5.91 10.76
N ALA A 49 -1.09 6.52 9.97
CA ALA A 49 -1.16 6.44 8.51
C ALA A 49 -1.04 4.99 8.01
N LEU A 50 -0.18 4.15 8.61
CA LEU A 50 -0.10 2.74 8.23
C LEU A 50 -1.38 1.96 8.57
N ILE A 51 -2.01 2.26 9.70
CA ILE A 51 -3.27 1.63 10.13
C ILE A 51 -4.41 2.01 9.17
N GLU A 52 -4.56 3.30 8.86
CA GLU A 52 -5.60 3.83 7.96
C GLU A 52 -5.47 3.37 6.51
N ARG A 53 -4.31 2.81 6.15
CA ARG A 53 -4.03 2.25 4.82
C ARG A 53 -4.14 0.72 4.79
N GLY A 54 -4.62 0.10 5.87
CA GLY A 54 -4.78 -1.36 5.95
C GLY A 54 -3.45 -2.13 5.94
N LEU A 55 -2.32 -1.46 6.23
CA LEU A 55 -1.00 -2.07 6.18
C LEU A 55 -0.59 -2.75 7.49
N THR A 56 -1.54 -2.89 8.42
CA THR A 56 -1.33 -3.45 9.75
C THR A 56 -2.25 -4.67 10.00
N PRO A 57 -1.98 -5.47 11.05
CA PRO A 57 -2.83 -6.64 11.35
C PRO A 57 -4.26 -6.30 11.75
N ILE A 58 -4.55 -5.05 12.10
CA ILE A 58 -5.90 -4.58 12.39
C ILE A 58 -6.68 -4.48 11.06
N VAL A 59 -7.84 -5.13 11.03
CA VAL A 59 -8.77 -5.04 9.90
C VAL A 59 -9.84 -4.02 10.27
N GLU A 60 -9.78 -2.85 9.64
CA GLU A 60 -10.87 -1.87 9.68
C GLU A 60 -11.78 -2.08 8.46
N ASP A 61 -13.08 -1.89 8.66
CA ASP A 61 -14.00 -1.88 7.55
C ASP A 61 -13.87 -0.54 6.82
N HIS A 62 -13.15 -0.55 5.71
CA HIS A 62 -13.00 0.58 4.82
C HIS A 62 -14.01 0.54 3.65
N ASP A 63 -15.01 -0.35 3.68
CA ASP A 63 -16.03 -0.38 2.64
C ASP A 63 -16.80 0.95 2.66
N PRO A 64 -16.75 1.74 1.58
CA PRO A 64 -17.49 3.00 1.48
C PRO A 64 -19.03 2.79 1.43
N GLY A 65 -19.49 1.55 1.31
CA GLY A 65 -20.90 1.20 1.22
C GLY A 65 -21.54 1.64 -0.10
N PRO A 66 -22.87 1.56 -0.22
CA PRO A 66 -23.60 1.97 -1.41
C PRO A 66 -23.76 3.50 -1.54
N THR A 67 -23.59 4.23 -0.44
CA THR A 67 -23.72 5.69 -0.36
C THR A 67 -22.44 6.28 0.25
N PRO A 68 -21.33 6.33 -0.52
CA PRO A 68 -20.07 6.88 -0.05
C PRO A 68 -20.19 8.35 0.36
N ASP A 69 -19.39 8.76 1.34
CA ASP A 69 -19.21 10.17 1.67
C ASP A 69 -18.58 10.93 0.49
N ILE A 70 -18.94 12.21 0.34
CA ILE A 70 -18.47 13.05 -0.78
C ILE A 70 -16.93 13.15 -0.84
N SER A 71 -16.25 13.14 0.30
CA SER A 71 -14.78 13.14 0.33
C SER A 71 -14.18 11.89 -0.31
N VAL A 72 -14.77 10.72 -0.04
CA VAL A 72 -14.36 9.44 -0.63
C VAL A 72 -14.66 9.41 -2.12
N GLU A 73 -15.76 10.03 -2.55
CA GLU A 73 -16.07 10.16 -3.97
C GLU A 73 -15.05 11.02 -4.72
N VAL A 74 -14.65 12.16 -4.14
CA VAL A 74 -13.63 13.05 -4.72
C VAL A 74 -12.30 12.31 -4.82
N GLU A 75 -11.86 11.66 -3.75
CA GLU A 75 -10.63 10.86 -3.76
C GLU A 75 -10.70 9.74 -4.82
N ALA A 76 -11.84 9.08 -5.01
CA ALA A 76 -11.99 8.04 -6.03
C ALA A 76 -11.87 8.60 -7.47
N VAL A 77 -12.32 9.84 -7.71
CA VAL A 77 -12.13 10.54 -8.99
C VAL A 77 -10.68 10.94 -9.19
N GLU A 78 -10.02 11.47 -8.16
CA GLU A 78 -8.58 11.76 -8.19
C GLU A 78 -7.77 10.48 -8.46
N PHE A 79 -8.19 9.36 -7.87
CA PHE A 79 -7.57 8.07 -8.11
C PHE A 79 -7.78 7.58 -9.54
N ASP A 80 -8.96 7.75 -10.14
CA ASP A 80 -9.18 7.42 -11.56
C ASP A 80 -8.23 8.20 -12.48
N GLN A 81 -8.08 9.50 -12.25
CA GLN A 81 -7.15 10.32 -13.02
C GLN A 81 -5.69 9.85 -12.83
N ALA A 82 -5.30 9.49 -11.61
CA ALA A 82 -3.97 8.97 -11.33
C ALA A 82 -3.74 7.58 -11.95
N MET A 83 -4.77 6.72 -11.98
CA MET A 83 -4.76 5.43 -12.66
C MET A 83 -4.57 5.59 -14.16
N GLN A 84 -5.18 6.60 -14.80
CA GLN A 84 -4.92 6.92 -16.21
C GLN A 84 -3.46 7.29 -16.46
N TRP A 85 -2.85 8.10 -15.58
CA TRP A 85 -1.42 8.39 -15.65
C TRP A 85 -0.58 7.11 -15.55
N TRP A 86 -0.89 6.25 -14.59
CA TRP A 86 -0.17 5.00 -14.38
C TRP A 86 -0.27 4.06 -15.59
N VAL A 87 -1.47 3.91 -16.16
CA VAL A 87 -1.68 3.17 -17.41
C VAL A 87 -0.81 3.71 -18.54
N GLN A 88 -0.75 5.04 -18.73
CA GLN A 88 0.10 5.65 -19.76
C GLN A 88 1.59 5.45 -19.49
N TYR A 89 2.02 5.56 -18.23
CA TYR A 89 3.41 5.34 -17.83
C TYR A 89 3.86 3.92 -18.18
N VAL A 90 3.10 2.90 -17.76
CA VAL A 90 3.48 1.51 -18.00
C VAL A 90 3.38 1.16 -19.50
N TYR A 91 2.35 1.67 -20.20
CA TYR A 91 2.22 1.51 -21.65
C TYR A 91 3.45 2.05 -22.42
N ALA A 92 3.93 3.25 -22.07
CA ALA A 92 5.11 3.85 -22.66
C ALA A 92 6.38 3.02 -22.38
N ARG A 93 6.50 2.47 -21.17
CA ARG A 93 7.66 1.69 -20.72
C ARG A 93 7.80 0.36 -21.44
N HIS A 94 6.70 -0.29 -21.79
CA HIS A 94 6.69 -1.56 -22.52
C HIS A 94 6.54 -1.41 -24.04
N GLY A 95 6.80 -0.22 -24.59
CA GLY A 95 6.93 -0.02 -26.04
C GLY A 95 5.62 0.10 -26.82
N GLY A 96 4.49 0.29 -26.14
CA GLY A 96 3.23 0.64 -26.78
C GLY A 96 2.68 -0.34 -27.82
N THR A 97 3.07 -1.62 -27.80
CA THR A 97 2.51 -2.61 -28.72
C THR A 97 1.19 -3.16 -28.16
N GLY A 98 0.12 -2.40 -28.35
CA GLY A 98 -1.27 -2.75 -28.02
C GLY A 98 -2.14 -1.49 -27.96
N SER A 99 -3.47 -1.58 -28.04
CA SER A 99 -4.31 -0.42 -27.67
C SER A 99 -4.26 -0.23 -26.14
N PRO A 100 -4.15 1.02 -25.64
CA PRO A 100 -4.37 1.29 -24.22
C PRO A 100 -5.77 0.78 -23.84
N GLY A 101 -5.84 -0.31 -23.07
CA GLY A 101 -7.09 -0.84 -22.52
C GLY A 101 -7.68 -2.12 -23.13
N ALA A 102 -7.05 -2.80 -24.10
CA ALA A 102 -7.60 -4.07 -24.64
C ALA A 102 -6.72 -5.31 -24.42
N ASP A 103 -5.41 -5.22 -24.68
CA ASP A 103 -4.50 -6.38 -24.60
C ASP A 103 -3.41 -6.25 -23.52
N TRP A 104 -3.23 -5.05 -22.99
CA TRP A 104 -2.36 -4.76 -21.86
C TRP A 104 -3.23 -4.35 -20.67
N ALA A 105 -4.07 -5.29 -20.20
CA ALA A 105 -4.48 -5.25 -18.81
C ALA A 105 -3.25 -5.70 -18.01
N PRO A 106 -2.85 -4.99 -16.93
CA PRO A 106 -1.95 -5.59 -15.96
C PRO A 106 -2.54 -6.96 -15.64
N SER A 107 -1.76 -8.03 -15.86
CA SER A 107 -2.20 -9.36 -15.44
C SER A 107 -2.73 -9.23 -14.02
N GLY A 108 -3.90 -9.80 -13.73
CA GLY A 108 -4.56 -9.70 -12.41
C GLY A 108 -3.65 -10.10 -11.23
N ASP A 109 -2.51 -10.71 -11.52
CA ASP A 109 -1.43 -11.00 -10.59
C ASP A 109 -0.47 -9.81 -10.45
N MET A 110 -0.72 -8.95 -9.46
CA MET A 110 0.23 -7.90 -9.04
C MET A 110 1.61 -8.48 -8.63
N GLU A 111 1.68 -9.77 -8.31
CA GLU A 111 2.94 -10.49 -8.06
C GLU A 111 3.81 -10.64 -9.31
N LEU A 112 3.21 -10.59 -10.51
CA LEU A 112 3.90 -10.66 -11.80
C LEU A 112 4.21 -9.27 -12.39
N MET A 113 3.69 -8.21 -11.77
CA MET A 113 4.03 -6.85 -12.15
C MET A 113 5.53 -6.63 -12.01
N ASP A 114 6.13 -5.90 -12.94
CA ASP A 114 7.54 -5.52 -12.83
C ASP A 114 7.77 -4.64 -11.57
N ALA A 115 9.01 -4.60 -11.06
CA ALA A 115 9.33 -3.84 -9.86
C ALA A 115 9.03 -2.35 -10.02
N GLU A 116 9.33 -1.78 -11.19
CA GLU A 116 9.16 -0.35 -11.46
C GLU A 116 7.69 0.04 -11.67
N ASP A 117 6.89 -0.82 -12.32
CA ASP A 117 5.45 -0.61 -12.47
C ASP A 117 4.72 -0.60 -11.12
N TRP A 118 5.17 -1.42 -10.20
CA TRP A 118 4.67 -1.43 -8.83
C TRP A 118 5.08 -0.17 -8.06
N ASP A 119 6.32 0.30 -8.21
CA ASP A 119 6.74 1.58 -7.63
C ASP A 119 5.89 2.75 -8.18
N ALA A 120 5.56 2.71 -9.47
CA ALA A 120 4.66 3.69 -10.08
C ALA A 120 3.23 3.59 -9.53
N TYR A 121 2.71 2.38 -9.38
CA TYR A 121 1.39 2.17 -8.78
C TYR A 121 1.36 2.65 -7.32
N MET A 122 2.38 2.34 -6.54
CA MET A 122 2.49 2.81 -5.15
C MET A 122 2.59 4.34 -5.06
N SER A 123 3.16 5.01 -6.06
CA SER A 123 3.22 6.48 -6.08
C SER A 123 1.84 7.15 -6.19
N ILE A 124 0.84 6.45 -6.72
CA ILE A 124 -0.55 6.94 -6.81
C ILE A 124 -1.46 6.33 -5.74
N ALA A 125 -1.27 5.07 -5.37
CA ALA A 125 -2.14 4.39 -4.41
C ALA A 125 -2.05 5.01 -3.00
N VAL A 126 -0.89 5.56 -2.64
CA VAL A 126 -0.68 6.20 -1.33
C VAL A 126 -1.29 7.60 -1.23
N THR A 127 -1.79 8.19 -2.32
CA THR A 127 -2.36 9.55 -2.28
C THR A 127 -3.83 9.59 -1.87
N VAL A 128 -4.54 8.46 -1.96
CA VAL A 128 -6.00 8.35 -1.69
C VAL A 128 -6.31 7.28 -0.66
N SER A 129 -7.40 7.39 0.10
CA SER A 129 -7.77 6.40 1.11
C SER A 129 -8.03 4.99 0.55
N GLU A 130 -8.00 3.97 1.41
CA GLU A 130 -8.41 2.62 1.02
C GLU A 130 -9.87 2.55 0.55
N GLY A 131 -10.77 3.27 1.21
CA GLY A 131 -12.17 3.35 0.79
C GLY A 131 -12.34 3.94 -0.61
N ALA A 132 -11.55 4.95 -0.97
CA ALA A 132 -11.55 5.52 -2.32
C ALA A 132 -11.06 4.52 -3.38
N ARG A 133 -10.00 3.76 -3.08
CA ARG A 133 -9.52 2.68 -3.96
C ARG A 133 -10.56 1.58 -4.15
N LEU A 134 -11.20 1.13 -3.06
CA LEU A 134 -12.28 0.13 -3.13
C LEU A 134 -13.49 0.64 -3.92
N LEU A 135 -13.85 1.92 -3.74
CA LEU A 135 -14.92 2.56 -4.52
C LEU A 135 -14.58 2.59 -6.01
N TYR A 136 -13.36 2.98 -6.36
CA TYR A 136 -12.86 2.99 -7.71
C TYR A 136 -12.90 1.58 -8.33
N GLU A 137 -12.35 0.57 -7.65
CA GLU A 137 -12.33 -0.82 -8.12
C GLU A 137 -13.75 -1.34 -8.39
N ARG A 138 -14.70 -1.04 -7.50
CA ARG A 138 -16.12 -1.40 -7.68
C ARG A 138 -16.72 -0.73 -8.91
N ARG A 139 -16.50 0.57 -9.10
CA ARG A 139 -17.02 1.34 -10.24
C ARG A 139 -16.40 0.86 -11.56
N PHE A 140 -15.10 0.61 -11.56
CA PHE A 140 -14.39 0.06 -12.72
C PHE A 140 -14.95 -1.31 -13.11
N ALA A 141 -15.15 -2.21 -12.15
CA ALA A 141 -15.72 -3.53 -12.39
C ALA A 141 -17.16 -3.46 -12.94
N GLN A 142 -17.98 -2.54 -12.43
CA GLN A 142 -19.33 -2.31 -12.95
C GLN A 142 -19.33 -1.77 -14.38
N MET A 143 -18.36 -0.92 -14.73
CA MET A 143 -18.29 -0.26 -16.03
C MET A 143 -17.69 -1.16 -17.13
N HIS A 144 -16.69 -1.98 -16.78
CA HIS A 144 -15.91 -2.75 -17.75
C HIS A 144 -16.16 -4.27 -17.69
N GLY A 145 -16.92 -4.75 -16.70
CA GLY A 145 -17.16 -6.18 -16.50
C GLY A 145 -15.91 -6.98 -16.11
N LEU A 146 -14.81 -6.28 -15.78
CA LEU A 146 -13.53 -6.84 -15.36
C LEU A 146 -13.24 -6.40 -13.93
N SER A 147 -12.96 -7.34 -13.03
CA SER A 147 -12.37 -7.00 -11.74
C SER A 147 -10.95 -6.47 -11.97
N MET A 148 -10.64 -5.30 -11.43
CA MET A 148 -9.24 -4.91 -11.25
C MET A 148 -8.54 -5.94 -10.35
N PRO A 149 -7.22 -6.12 -10.48
CA PRO A 149 -6.46 -6.87 -9.49
C PRO A 149 -6.64 -6.24 -8.10
N ALA A 150 -7.58 -6.78 -7.31
CA ALA A 150 -7.68 -6.45 -5.90
C ALA A 150 -6.43 -6.99 -5.18
N PRO A 151 -5.91 -6.30 -4.16
CA PRO A 151 -4.88 -6.85 -3.29
C PRO A 151 -5.48 -7.99 -2.43
N GLY A 152 -5.63 -9.19 -3.01
CA GLY A 152 -5.86 -10.43 -2.28
C GLY A 152 -6.85 -11.42 -2.89
N SER A 153 -6.33 -12.51 -3.45
CA SER A 153 -6.66 -13.93 -3.16
C SER A 153 -6.27 -14.81 -4.36
N VAL A 154 -5.38 -15.76 -4.10
CA VAL A 154 -4.61 -16.56 -5.07
C VAL A 154 -5.46 -17.63 -5.77
N ALA A 155 -5.26 -17.80 -7.09
CA ALA A 155 -5.39 -19.08 -7.78
C ALA A 155 -3.99 -19.49 -8.29
N PRO A 156 -3.53 -20.74 -8.14
CA PRO A 156 -2.15 -21.09 -8.41
C PRO A 156 -1.94 -21.33 -9.91
N MET A 157 -1.07 -20.54 -10.53
CA MET A 157 -0.41 -20.91 -11.78
C MET A 157 1.08 -21.15 -11.49
N ARG A 158 1.65 -22.23 -12.05
CA ARG A 158 3.00 -22.70 -11.75
C ARG A 158 4.05 -21.60 -12.01
N PRO A 159 4.86 -21.20 -11.01
CA PRO A 159 5.95 -20.25 -11.24
C PRO A 159 7.08 -20.89 -12.06
N ALA A 160 7.75 -20.08 -12.89
CA ALA A 160 8.96 -20.45 -13.61
C ALA A 160 10.10 -20.74 -12.62
N ALA A 161 10.95 -21.74 -12.93
CA ALA A 161 12.01 -22.25 -12.03
C ALA A 161 13.10 -21.23 -11.63
N SER A 162 13.10 -20.03 -12.22
CA SER A 162 14.06 -18.96 -11.95
C SER A 162 13.44 -17.71 -11.31
N ALA A 163 12.13 -17.73 -11.03
CA ALA A 163 11.47 -16.65 -10.33
C ALA A 163 11.85 -16.70 -8.84
N PRO A 164 12.15 -15.56 -8.18
CA PRO A 164 12.29 -15.54 -6.73
C PRO A 164 11.03 -16.15 -6.10
N PRO A 165 11.15 -16.80 -4.93
CA PRO A 165 10.01 -17.39 -4.25
C PRO A 165 8.88 -16.36 -4.15
N ALA A 166 7.63 -16.75 -4.47
CA ALA A 166 6.49 -15.84 -4.42
C ALA A 166 6.34 -15.11 -3.06
N ALA A 167 6.78 -15.78 -1.98
CA ALA A 167 6.86 -15.19 -0.65
C ALA A 167 7.80 -13.96 -0.57
N ASP A 168 8.96 -14.01 -1.21
CA ASP A 168 9.92 -12.89 -1.21
C ASP A 168 9.40 -11.71 -2.03
N VAL A 169 8.71 -11.99 -3.14
CA VAL A 169 8.04 -10.96 -3.94
C VAL A 169 6.92 -10.31 -3.12
N ARG A 170 6.03 -11.10 -2.52
CA ARG A 170 4.95 -10.59 -1.66
C ARG A 170 5.49 -9.75 -0.50
N ARG A 171 6.58 -10.19 0.13
CA ARG A 171 7.24 -9.45 1.22
C ARG A 171 7.76 -8.11 0.74
N HIS A 172 8.42 -8.09 -0.40
CA HIS A 172 8.96 -6.87 -0.98
C HIS A 172 7.84 -5.89 -1.37
N ARG A 173 6.74 -6.38 -1.95
CA ARG A 173 5.57 -5.57 -2.33
C ARG A 173 4.95 -4.89 -1.12
N ILE A 174 4.75 -5.62 -0.02
CA ILE A 174 4.25 -5.05 1.24
C ILE A 174 5.25 -4.06 1.83
N ALA A 175 6.56 -4.37 1.78
CA ALA A 175 7.58 -3.44 2.24
C ALA A 175 7.56 -2.13 1.44
N THR A 176 7.42 -2.19 0.11
CA THR A 176 7.29 -1.00 -0.74
C THR A 176 6.02 -0.21 -0.42
N ALA A 177 4.88 -0.87 -0.15
CA ALA A 177 3.65 -0.17 0.21
C ALA A 177 3.80 0.62 1.52
N ILE A 178 4.38 0.00 2.55
CA ILE A 178 4.69 0.65 3.83
C ILE A 178 5.66 1.81 3.61
N ALA A 179 6.76 1.58 2.88
CA ALA A 179 7.77 2.58 2.59
C ALA A 179 7.19 3.79 1.83
N ALA A 180 6.32 3.55 0.85
CA ALA A 180 5.66 4.59 0.08
C ALA A 180 4.69 5.43 0.93
N VAL A 181 3.93 4.81 1.85
CA VAL A 181 3.06 5.56 2.79
C VAL A 181 3.90 6.45 3.71
N LEU A 182 4.99 5.93 4.27
CA LEU A 182 5.90 6.70 5.13
C LEU A 182 6.57 7.85 4.35
N ALA A 183 6.98 7.61 3.11
CA ALA A 183 7.54 8.66 2.24
C ALA A 183 6.49 9.75 1.95
N PHE A 184 5.26 9.35 1.60
CA PHE A 184 4.17 10.28 1.28
C PHE A 184 3.79 11.15 2.48
N ARG A 185 3.68 10.56 3.68
CA ARG A 185 3.48 11.32 4.93
C ARG A 185 4.53 12.43 5.05
N HIS A 186 5.79 12.12 4.76
CA HIS A 186 6.89 13.08 4.79
C HIS A 186 6.94 14.04 3.58
N GLY A 187 5.89 14.12 2.77
CA GLY A 187 5.77 15.03 1.63
C GLY A 187 6.63 14.62 0.44
N ARG A 188 6.97 13.33 0.34
CA ARG A 188 7.84 12.81 -0.73
C ARG A 188 7.06 11.86 -1.62
N GLY A 189 7.13 12.07 -2.93
CA GLY A 189 6.62 11.11 -3.90
C GLY A 189 7.56 9.90 -3.99
N TRP A 190 7.01 8.68 -3.97
CA TRP A 190 7.78 7.45 -3.87
C TRP A 190 8.80 7.30 -5.00
N MET A 191 8.37 7.39 -6.26
CA MET A 191 9.26 7.33 -7.41
C MET A 191 10.27 8.49 -7.50
N GLN A 192 9.95 9.65 -6.91
CA GLN A 192 10.83 10.83 -6.92
C GLN A 192 11.88 10.80 -5.81
N CYS A 193 11.81 9.83 -4.89
CA CYS A 193 12.79 9.70 -3.83
C CYS A 193 14.15 9.21 -4.38
N PRO A 194 15.26 9.86 -3.96
CA PRO A 194 16.60 9.32 -4.16
C PRO A 194 16.72 7.87 -3.67
N SER A 195 17.59 7.07 -4.29
CA SER A 195 17.71 5.63 -4.01
C SER A 195 18.10 5.33 -2.56
N ASP A 196 18.95 6.14 -1.95
CA ASP A 196 19.32 6.08 -0.54
C ASP A 196 18.15 6.38 0.39
N VAL A 197 17.32 7.38 0.05
CA VAL A 197 16.10 7.71 0.80
C VAL A 197 15.07 6.58 0.70
N ARG A 198 14.86 6.01 -0.49
CA ARG A 198 13.99 4.83 -0.65
C ARG A 198 14.49 3.63 0.14
N ALA A 199 15.80 3.40 0.14
CA ALA A 199 16.41 2.32 0.92
C ALA A 199 16.19 2.51 2.43
N ALA A 200 16.21 3.75 2.93
CA ALA A 200 15.88 4.04 4.32
C ALA A 200 14.42 3.67 4.66
N TYR A 201 13.45 4.11 3.86
CA TYR A 201 12.04 3.74 4.09
C TYR A 201 11.77 2.24 3.92
N LEU A 202 12.46 1.56 3.00
CA LEU A 202 12.38 0.11 2.89
C LEU A 202 12.99 -0.59 4.12
N SER A 203 14.05 -0.05 4.70
CA SER A 203 14.63 -0.54 5.95
C SER A 203 13.62 -0.46 7.09
N ASP A 204 12.91 0.66 7.22
CA ASP A 204 11.81 0.84 8.19
C ASP A 204 10.68 -0.17 7.94
N ALA A 205 10.28 -0.34 6.68
CA ALA A 205 9.23 -1.28 6.34
C ALA A 205 9.61 -2.73 6.68
N TYR A 206 10.85 -3.14 6.38
CA TYR A 206 11.32 -4.48 6.70
C TYR A 206 11.48 -4.71 8.21
N SER A 207 11.85 -3.69 8.99
CA SER A 207 11.91 -3.81 10.45
C SER A 207 10.52 -4.02 11.04
N LEU A 208 9.52 -3.26 10.58
CA LEU A 208 8.12 -3.43 10.97
C LEU A 208 7.56 -4.82 10.59
N ILE A 209 7.87 -5.31 9.38
CA ILE A 209 7.50 -6.67 8.95
C ILE A 209 8.15 -7.72 9.86
N ALA A 210 9.44 -7.58 10.15
CA ALA A 210 10.17 -8.51 11.01
C ALA A 210 9.63 -8.52 12.45
N ALA A 211 9.09 -7.40 12.92
CA ALA A 211 8.45 -7.26 14.22
C ALA A 211 7.00 -7.79 14.27
N GLY A 212 6.42 -8.20 13.14
CA GLY A 212 5.03 -8.66 13.06
C GLY A 212 4.00 -7.55 13.29
N LEU A 213 4.38 -6.29 13.03
CA LEU A 213 3.52 -5.11 13.23
C LEU A 213 2.76 -4.72 11.95
N THR A 214 2.81 -5.55 10.92
CA THR A 214 2.23 -5.31 9.58
C THR A 214 1.39 -6.50 9.12
N CYS A 215 0.65 -6.35 8.03
CA CYS A 215 -0.24 -7.39 7.50
C CYS A 215 0.45 -8.52 6.70
N TYR A 216 1.78 -8.64 6.74
CA TYR A 216 2.56 -9.62 5.98
C TYR A 216 2.34 -11.07 6.42
#